data_AF-A0A1B6NTM7-F1
#
_entry.id   AF-A0A1B6NTM7-F1
#
_cell.length_a   1.000
_cell.length_b   1.000
_cell.length_c   1.000
_cell.angle_alpha   90.00
_cell.angle_beta   90.00
_cell.angle_gamma   90.00
#
_symmetry.space_group_name_H-M   'P 1'
#
loop_
_entity.id
_entity.type
_entity.pdbx_description
1 polymer ?
#
loop_
_entity_poly.entity_id
_entity_poly.type
_entity_poly.pdbx_seq_one_letter_code
_entity_poly.pdbx_strand_id
1 'polypeptide(L)'
;MSRQPVRDAFYRLSQLGFIQIRPQRATTVTPISTEAVMQAYFIRSALEQATMRVAALTLQPSDWDGLERLIDLQEAASREDRRSDFHALDDQFHRDICAAAGKEFVWNLVRDNKGHMDRARFLSL
;
A
#
# COMPACT_ATOMS: atom_id res chain seq x y z
N MET A 1 4.14 29.93 -3.90
CA MET A 1 4.29 28.58 -3.32
C MET A 1 5.61 28.53 -2.56
N SER A 2 5.59 28.27 -1.25
CA SER A 2 6.81 28.22 -0.42
C SER A 2 7.71 27.05 -0.85
N ARG A 3 9.04 27.22 -0.75
CA ARG A 3 10.02 26.14 -1.04
C ARG A 3 10.11 25.10 0.07
N GLN A 4 9.62 25.42 1.27
CA GLN A 4 9.75 24.56 2.45
C GLN A 4 8.95 23.25 2.34
N PRO A 5 7.65 23.26 1.99
CA PRO A 5 6.86 22.02 1.88
C PRO A 5 7.42 21.04 0.86
N VAL A 6 7.94 21.55 -0.26
CA VAL A 6 8.56 20.73 -1.31
C VAL A 6 9.85 20.09 -0.79
N ARG A 7 10.69 20.84 -0.06
CA ARG A 7 11.92 20.31 0.53
C ARG A 7 11.63 19.19 1.53
N ASP A 8 10.62 19.36 2.37
CA ASP A 8 10.25 18.38 3.39
C ASP A 8 9.71 17.09 2.75
N ALA A 9 8.93 17.21 1.67
CA ALA A 9 8.48 16.06 0.89
C ALA A 9 9.65 15.29 0.25
N PHE A 10 10.63 16.01 -0.33
CA PHE A 10 11.84 15.39 -0.91
C PHE A 10 12.67 14.69 0.17
N TYR A 11 12.83 15.32 1.33
CA TYR A 11 13.53 14.71 2.45
C TYR A 11 12.84 13.40 2.88
N ARG A 12 11.50 13.40 3.01
CA ARG A 12 10.74 12.19 3.34
C ARG A 12 10.88 11.09 2.29
N LEU A 13 10.79 11.42 1.01
CA LEU A 13 11.01 10.47 -0.09
C LEU A 13 12.43 9.89 -0.07
N SER A 14 13.43 10.69 0.31
CA SER A 14 14.81 10.23 0.44
C SER A 14 14.99 9.29 1.63
N GLN A 15 14.35 9.57 2.77
CA GLN A 15 14.36 8.69 3.95
C GLN A 15 13.70 7.35 3.65
N LEU A 16 12.64 7.35 2.85
CA LEU A 16 11.95 6.13 2.39
C LEU A 16 12.70 5.42 1.24
N GLY A 17 13.80 5.98 0.74
CA GLY A 17 14.61 5.38 -0.32
C GLY A 17 14.02 5.47 -1.74
N PHE A 18 13.02 6.34 -1.97
CA PHE A 18 12.42 6.55 -3.30
C PHE A 18 13.23 7.48 -4.20
N ILE A 19 14.01 8.38 -3.61
CA ILE A 19 14.88 9.29 -4.35
C ILE A 19 16.27 9.33 -3.71
N GLN A 20 17.26 9.68 -4.53
CA GLN A 20 18.62 9.91 -4.10
C GLN A 20 18.97 11.39 -4.31
N ILE A 21 19.27 12.07 -3.20
CA ILE A 21 19.71 13.47 -3.18
C ILE A 21 21.23 13.48 -3.01
N ARG A 22 21.95 14.12 -3.94
CA ARG A 22 23.42 14.26 -3.90
C ARG A 22 23.81 15.73 -3.99
N PRO A 23 24.81 16.22 -3.22
CA PRO A 23 25.28 17.59 -3.35
C PRO A 23 25.71 17.91 -4.78
N GLN A 24 25.33 19.10 -5.27
CA GLN A 24 25.69 19.62 -6.61
C GLN A 24 25.31 18.69 -7.79
N ARG A 25 24.36 17.78 -7.59
CA ARG A 25 23.87 16.87 -8.63
C ARG A 25 22.34 16.87 -8.64
N ALA A 26 21.78 16.42 -9.77
CA ALA A 26 20.34 16.23 -9.88
C ALA A 26 19.85 15.18 -8.87
N THR A 27 18.66 15.40 -8.32
CA THR A 27 17.93 14.39 -7.55
C THR A 27 17.36 13.36 -8.53
N THR A 28 17.55 12.08 -8.24
CA THR A 28 17.11 10.99 -9.13
C THR A 28 16.18 10.03 -8.40
N VAL A 29 15.20 9.47 -9.10
CA VAL A 29 14.38 8.37 -8.59
C VAL A 29 15.23 7.10 -8.53
N THR A 30 15.15 6.36 -7.42
CA THR A 30 15.89 5.10 -7.26
C THR A 30 15.28 3.99 -8.12
N PRO A 31 16.04 2.99 -8.60
CA PRO A 31 15.46 1.81 -9.22
C PRO A 31 14.58 1.03 -8.22
N ILE A 32 13.73 0.14 -8.71
CA ILE A 32 13.00 -0.81 -7.84
C ILE A 32 14.02 -1.79 -7.27
N SER A 33 14.16 -1.82 -5.95
CA SER A 33 15.04 -2.75 -5.24
C SER A 33 14.24 -3.96 -4.78
N THR A 34 14.63 -5.15 -5.22
CA THR A 34 14.03 -6.41 -4.76
C THR A 34 14.12 -6.55 -3.25
N GLU A 35 15.25 -6.15 -2.65
CA GLU A 35 15.41 -6.17 -1.19
C GLU A 35 14.39 -5.27 -0.48
N ALA A 36 14.21 -4.04 -0.96
CA ALA A 36 13.24 -3.10 -0.38
C ALA A 36 11.80 -3.60 -0.55
N VAL A 37 11.48 -4.21 -1.69
CA VAL A 37 10.19 -4.87 -1.92
C VAL A 37 9.97 -6.00 -0.92
N MET A 38 10.98 -6.85 -0.69
CA MET A 38 10.87 -7.98 0.24
C MET A 38 10.74 -7.52 1.70
N GLN A 39 11.42 -6.44 2.09
CA GLN A 39 11.23 -5.83 3.42
C GLN A 39 9.82 -5.28 3.60
N ALA A 40 9.29 -4.55 2.60
CA ALA A 40 7.91 -4.07 2.62
C ALA A 40 6.89 -5.22 2.69
N TYR A 41 7.12 -6.29 1.90
CA TYR A 41 6.32 -7.51 1.93
C TYR A 41 6.32 -8.18 3.29
N PHE A 42 7.49 -8.27 3.95
CA PHE A 42 7.61 -8.87 5.28
C PHE A 42 6.78 -8.11 6.32
N ILE A 43 6.93 -6.77 6.37
CA ILE A 43 6.18 -5.90 7.29
C ILE A 43 4.68 -6.06 7.06
N ARG A 44 4.24 -5.96 5.80
CA ARG A 44 2.84 -6.10 5.42
C ARG A 44 2.28 -7.47 5.81
N SER A 45 2.98 -8.54 5.44
CA SER A 45 2.56 -9.92 5.73
C SER A 45 2.39 -10.15 7.23
N ALA A 46 3.33 -9.69 8.06
CA ALA A 46 3.26 -9.85 9.51
C ALA A 46 2.04 -9.13 10.10
N LEU A 47 1.81 -7.89 9.67
CA LEU A 47 0.70 -7.05 10.15
C LEU A 47 -0.66 -7.58 9.68
N GLU A 48 -0.77 -7.95 8.41
CA GLU A 48 -2.02 -8.45 7.83
C GLU A 48 -2.39 -9.82 8.38
N GLN A 49 -1.43 -10.74 8.57
CA GLN A 49 -1.70 -12.04 9.19
C GLN A 49 -2.21 -11.88 10.63
N ALA A 50 -1.60 -11.01 11.42
CA ALA A 50 -2.06 -10.73 12.78
C ALA A 50 -3.47 -10.12 12.78
N THR A 51 -3.74 -9.19 11.86
CA THR A 51 -5.04 -8.55 11.70
C THR A 51 -6.11 -9.55 11.26
N MET A 52 -5.80 -10.42 10.30
CA MET A 52 -6.74 -11.40 9.77
C MET A 52 -7.17 -12.42 10.83
N ARG A 53 -6.27 -12.80 11.75
CA ARG A 53 -6.62 -13.65 12.90
C ARG A 53 -7.66 -13.00 13.81
N VAL A 54 -7.60 -11.68 13.98
CA VAL A 54 -8.62 -10.93 14.74
C VAL A 54 -9.89 -10.80 13.91
N ALA A 55 -9.77 -10.39 12.64
CA ALA A 55 -10.90 -10.20 11.73
C ALA A 55 -11.76 -11.47 11.60
N ALA A 56 -11.14 -12.65 11.53
CA ALA A 56 -11.84 -13.93 11.46
C ALA A 56 -12.79 -14.20 12.64
N LEU A 57 -12.58 -13.53 13.78
CA LEU A 57 -13.43 -13.65 14.97
C LEU A 57 -14.43 -12.51 15.12
N THR A 58 -14.28 -11.41 14.36
CA THR A 58 -15.06 -10.18 14.55
C THR A 58 -15.92 -9.79 13.35
N LEU A 59 -15.57 -10.24 12.15
CA LEU A 59 -16.31 -9.96 10.92
C LEU A 59 -17.77 -10.40 11.02
N GLN A 60 -18.67 -9.49 10.68
CA GLN A 60 -20.11 -9.72 10.64
C GLN A 60 -20.55 -10.11 9.22
N PRO A 61 -21.74 -10.72 9.04
CA PRO A 61 -22.26 -11.06 7.71
C PRO A 61 -22.25 -9.89 6.72
N SER A 62 -22.58 -8.68 7.17
CA SER A 62 -22.55 -7.47 6.32
C SER A 62 -21.15 -7.08 5.84
N ASP A 63 -20.11 -7.42 6.60
CA ASP A 63 -18.73 -7.15 6.20
C ASP A 63 -18.32 -8.08 5.06
N TRP A 64 -18.75 -9.35 5.11
CA TRP A 64 -18.52 -10.32 4.03
C TRP A 64 -19.14 -9.86 2.72
N ASP A 65 -20.40 -9.41 2.72
CA ASP A 65 -21.07 -8.86 1.54
C ASP A 65 -20.32 -7.63 0.97
N GLY A 66 -19.68 -6.84 1.83
CA GLY A 66 -18.82 -5.72 1.42
C GLY A 66 -17.53 -6.18 0.76
N LEU A 67 -16.85 -7.13 1.38
CA LEU A 67 -15.58 -7.69 0.90
C LEU A 67 -15.76 -8.45 -0.42
N GLU A 68 -16.84 -9.22 -0.57
CA GLU A 68 -17.14 -9.96 -1.81
C GLU A 68 -17.39 -9.00 -2.97
N ARG A 69 -18.17 -7.93 -2.76
CA ARG A 69 -18.35 -6.88 -3.79
C ARG A 69 -17.03 -6.21 -4.18
N LEU A 70 -16.11 -6.01 -3.25
CA LEU A 70 -14.79 -5.45 -3.58
C LEU A 70 -13.97 -6.40 -4.46
N ILE A 71 -14.05 -7.71 -4.23
CA ILE A 71 -13.40 -8.72 -5.08
C ILE A 71 -14.01 -8.71 -6.49
N ASP A 72 -15.34 -8.68 -6.62
CA ASP A 72 -16.00 -8.59 -7.93
C ASP A 72 -15.56 -7.36 -8.73
N LEU A 73 -15.45 -6.21 -8.05
CA LEU A 73 -14.98 -4.97 -8.67
C LEU A 73 -13.50 -5.04 -9.07
N GLN A 74 -12.66 -5.69 -8.26
CA GLN A 74 -11.24 -5.93 -8.60
C GLN A 74 -11.12 -6.81 -9.84
N GLU A 75 -11.91 -7.89 -9.92
CA GLU A 75 -11.91 -8.76 -11.11
C GLU A 75 -12.35 -7.99 -12.36
N ALA A 76 -13.40 -7.18 -12.27
CA ALA A 76 -13.85 -6.35 -13.39
C ALA A 76 -12.76 -5.35 -13.82
N ALA A 77 -12.12 -4.67 -12.86
CA ALA A 77 -11.02 -3.74 -13.16
C ALA A 77 -9.82 -4.45 -13.79
N SER A 78 -9.49 -5.67 -13.35
CA SER A 78 -8.42 -6.48 -13.94
C SER A 78 -8.73 -6.90 -15.37
N ARG A 79 -9.95 -7.36 -15.66
CA ARG A 79 -10.39 -7.74 -17.02
C ARG A 79 -10.36 -6.56 -18.00
N GLU A 80 -10.56 -5.35 -17.51
CA GLU A 80 -10.58 -4.11 -18.29
C GLU A 80 -9.20 -3.40 -18.32
N ASP A 81 -8.14 -4.01 -17.78
CA ASP A 81 -6.79 -3.42 -17.63
C ASP A 81 -6.79 -2.05 -16.91
N ARG A 82 -7.77 -1.82 -16.03
CA ARG A 82 -7.87 -0.62 -15.18
C ARG A 82 -7.03 -0.78 -13.92
N ARG A 83 -5.71 -0.82 -14.09
CA ARG A 83 -4.72 -1.10 -13.02
C ARG A 83 -4.83 -0.16 -11.81
N SER A 84 -5.01 1.14 -12.05
CA SER A 84 -5.17 2.13 -10.98
C SER A 84 -6.41 1.85 -10.12
N ASP A 85 -7.51 1.44 -10.76
CA ASP A 85 -8.75 1.13 -10.07
C ASP A 85 -8.61 -0.18 -9.29
N PHE A 86 -7.98 -1.20 -9.89
CA PHE A 86 -7.66 -2.45 -9.20
C PHE A 86 -6.87 -2.18 -7.91
N HIS A 87 -5.81 -1.36 -7.98
CA HIS A 87 -5.01 -1.02 -6.80
C HIS A 87 -5.80 -0.26 -5.74
N ALA A 88 -6.67 0.66 -6.14
CA ALA A 88 -7.52 1.39 -5.19
C ALA A 88 -8.53 0.47 -4.50
N LEU A 89 -9.11 -0.49 -5.23
CA LEU A 89 -10.05 -1.46 -4.69
C LEU A 89 -9.37 -2.49 -3.78
N ASP A 90 -8.16 -2.94 -4.12
CA ASP A 90 -7.30 -3.78 -3.28
C ASP A 90 -6.95 -3.07 -1.96
N ASP A 91 -6.50 -1.81 -2.04
CA ASP A 91 -6.22 -0.99 -0.86
C ASP A 91 -7.47 -0.85 0.04
N GLN A 92 -8.65 -0.66 -0.56
CA GLN A 92 -9.91 -0.56 0.16
C GLN A 92 -10.30 -1.88 0.85
N PHE A 93 -10.11 -3.02 0.18
CA PHE A 93 -10.35 -4.35 0.75
C PHE A 93 -9.51 -4.59 2.00
N HIS A 94 -8.21 -4.31 1.94
CA HIS A 94 -7.30 -4.47 3.08
C HIS A 94 -7.64 -3.50 4.23
N ARG A 95 -8.05 -2.27 3.90
CA ARG A 95 -8.50 -1.28 4.89
C ARG A 95 -9.76 -1.73 5.61
N ASP A 96 -10.74 -2.29 4.91
CA ASP A 96 -12.01 -2.71 5.50
C ASP A 96 -11.84 -3.89 6.45
N ILE A 97 -10.95 -4.84 6.12
CA ILE A 97 -10.55 -5.90 7.06
C ILE A 97 -9.93 -5.31 8.33
N CYS A 98 -9.02 -4.32 8.19
CA CYS A 98 -8.41 -3.67 9.35
C CYS A 98 -9.46 -2.93 10.21
N ALA A 99 -10.44 -2.29 9.58
CA ALA A 99 -11.52 -1.59 10.27
C ALA A 99 -12.43 -2.56 11.03
N ALA A 100 -12.90 -3.63 10.38
CA ALA A 100 -13.73 -4.66 11.00
C ALA A 100 -13.02 -5.41 12.14
N ALA A 101 -11.69 -5.49 12.11
CA ALA A 101 -10.87 -6.03 13.19
C ALA A 101 -10.63 -5.04 14.36
N GLY A 102 -11.09 -3.78 14.26
CA GLY A 102 -10.75 -2.72 15.22
C GLY A 102 -9.27 -2.37 15.22
N LYS A 103 -8.58 -2.57 14.09
CA LYS A 103 -7.13 -2.37 13.90
C LYS A 103 -6.83 -1.34 12.80
N GLU A 104 -7.66 -0.31 12.65
CA GLU A 104 -7.51 0.72 11.60
C GLU A 104 -6.10 1.33 11.52
N PHE A 105 -5.41 1.50 12.65
CA PHE A 105 -4.05 2.04 12.66
C PHE A 105 -3.04 1.15 11.92
N VAL A 106 -3.28 -0.16 11.86
CA VAL A 106 -2.44 -1.09 11.09
C VAL A 106 -2.44 -0.73 9.61
N TRP A 107 -3.59 -0.34 9.07
CA TRP A 107 -3.68 0.10 7.67
C TRP A 107 -2.78 1.31 7.38
N ASN A 108 -2.70 2.28 8.31
CA ASN A 108 -1.81 3.43 8.14
C ASN A 108 -0.34 3.00 8.05
N LEU A 109 0.08 2.03 8.89
CA LEU A 109 1.43 1.48 8.86
C LEU A 109 1.70 0.71 7.57
N VAL A 110 0.75 -0.10 7.11
CA VAL A 110 0.87 -0.82 5.82
C VAL A 110 0.99 0.19 4.67
N ARG A 111 0.12 1.21 4.62
CA ARG A 111 0.14 2.25 3.59
C ARG A 111 1.45 3.04 3.56
N ASP A 112 2.01 3.36 4.71
CA ASP A 112 3.26 4.12 4.80
C ASP A 112 4.50 3.30 4.37
N ASN A 113 4.42 1.97 4.42
CA ASN A 113 5.52 1.06 4.09
C ASN A 113 5.36 0.34 2.74
N LYS A 114 4.17 0.33 2.14
CA LYS A 114 3.89 -0.43 0.90
C LYS A 114 4.51 0.16 -0.37
N GLY A 115 5.00 1.40 -0.34
CA GLY A 115 5.36 2.11 -1.57
C GLY A 115 6.41 1.41 -2.45
N HIS A 116 7.38 0.68 -1.90
CA HIS A 116 8.32 -0.13 -2.71
C HIS A 116 7.62 -1.31 -3.38
N MET A 117 6.74 -1.99 -2.66
CA MET A 117 5.93 -3.09 -3.18
C MET A 117 4.95 -2.57 -4.26
N ASP A 118 4.29 -1.43 -4.04
CA ASP A 118 3.35 -0.85 -5.01
C ASP A 118 4.01 -0.58 -6.36
N ARG A 119 5.25 -0.06 -6.35
CA ARG A 119 6.03 0.15 -7.59
C ARG A 119 6.25 -1.13 -8.37
N ALA A 120 6.46 -2.26 -7.68
CA ALA A 120 6.60 -3.56 -8.32
C ALA A 120 5.25 -4.09 -8.82
N ARG A 121 4.19 -3.98 -8.00
CA ARG A 121 2.83 -4.42 -8.35
C ARG A 121 2.28 -3.71 -9.58
N PHE A 122 2.56 -2.42 -9.73
CA PHE A 122 2.11 -1.62 -10.87
C PHE A 122 2.67 -2.12 -12.22
N LEU A 123 3.78 -2.86 -12.20
CA LEU A 123 4.42 -3.44 -13.38
C LEU A 123 3.99 -4.89 -13.67
N SER A 124 3.35 -5.58 -12.72
CA SER A 124 3.09 -7.03 -12.79
C SER A 124 1.64 -7.43 -13.04
N LEU A 125 0.70 -6.49 -12.93
CA LEU A 125 -0.70 -6.64 -13.37
C LEU A 125 -0.84 -6.34 -14.86
#